data_AF-A0AA95ZFD8-F1
#
_entry.id   AF-A0AA95ZFD8-F1
#
_cell.length_a   1.000
_cell.length_b   1.000
_cell.length_c   1.000
_cell.angle_alpha   90.00
_cell.angle_beta   90.00
_cell.angle_gamma   90.00
#
_symmetry.space_group_name_H-M   'P 1'
#
loop_
_entity.id
_entity.type
_entity.pdbx_description
1 polymer ?
#
loop_
_entity_poly.entity_id
_entity_poly.type
_entity_poly.pdbx_seq_one_letter_code
_entity_poly.pdbx_strand_id
1 'polypeptide(L)'
;MIEGDARVQGNRVVFDRQSSPGTFQANGSHANSLVQIATHIELLELANAARGSALNSMKLIERLREGVIALTEQTPRLKYTLAKDGLGGLVLFQGDEAVTIPSYAAESYFRIGAGDVIASAFAHAWGELKMPADEAADYAARCSAYFVEGPRLPLPSPRDLCGRLVTTERKENLRILGIGDFELQALLRATENWLEHLGKSALYRTFDPDDPQPPEDVSDLVLVGSRITRGQLDAIAKAAVRPAVVFWPGGSMHLARELFPDAMIANDYATALFHAMRSA
;
A
#
# COMPACT_ATOMS: atom_id res chain seq x y z
N MET A 1 23.92 -10.52 -1.11
CA MET A 1 23.67 -9.35 -1.97
C MET A 1 25.03 -8.80 -2.36
N ILE A 2 25.37 -8.73 -3.65
CA ILE A 2 26.59 -8.02 -4.08
C ILE A 2 26.18 -6.55 -4.15
N GLU A 3 26.77 -5.74 -3.28
CA GLU A 3 26.60 -4.29 -3.30
C GLU A 3 27.53 -3.72 -4.38
N GLY A 4 26.98 -2.92 -5.30
CA GLY A 4 27.76 -2.33 -6.37
C GLY A 4 26.92 -1.43 -7.26
N ASP A 5 27.52 -0.33 -7.71
CA ASP A 5 26.89 0.61 -8.63
C ASP A 5 27.02 0.12 -10.08
N ALA A 6 25.89 -0.28 -10.66
CA ALA A 6 25.83 -0.61 -12.07
C ALA A 6 25.77 0.68 -12.93
N ARG A 7 26.65 0.79 -13.92
CA ARG A 7 26.52 1.78 -15.00
C ARG A 7 25.63 1.22 -16.09
N VAL A 8 24.46 1.83 -16.29
CA VAL A 8 23.44 1.34 -17.22
C VAL A 8 23.38 2.23 -18.45
N GLN A 9 23.37 1.63 -19.64
CA GLN A 9 23.11 2.32 -20.90
C GLN A 9 21.96 1.63 -21.63
N GLY A 10 20.91 2.37 -22.00
CA GLY A 10 19.74 1.75 -22.63
C GLY A 10 18.80 2.71 -23.36
N ASN A 11 17.98 2.16 -24.25
CA ASN A 11 16.96 2.94 -24.95
C ASN A 11 15.77 3.31 -24.05
N ARG A 12 15.19 2.31 -23.36
CA ARG A 12 14.13 2.46 -22.36
C ARG A 12 14.67 1.91 -21.04
N VAL A 13 14.79 2.76 -20.03
CA VAL A 13 15.30 2.37 -18.71
C VAL A 13 14.26 2.69 -17.66
N VAL A 14 14.05 1.74 -16.76
CA VAL A 14 13.25 1.91 -15.55
C VAL A 14 14.20 1.93 -14.37
N PHE A 15 14.12 2.98 -13.57
CA PHE A 15 14.97 3.18 -12.40
C PHE A 15 14.09 3.27 -11.15
N ASP A 16 14.18 2.29 -10.26
CA ASP A 16 13.58 2.37 -8.92
C ASP A 16 14.58 3.03 -7.98
N ARG A 17 14.22 4.20 -7.44
CA ARG A 17 15.15 5.03 -6.67
C ARG A 17 15.58 4.35 -5.36
N GLN A 18 14.73 3.53 -4.75
CA GLN A 18 14.92 2.85 -3.45
C GLN A 18 15.83 3.62 -2.47
N SER A 19 15.37 4.76 -1.93
CA SER A 19 16.12 5.59 -0.97
C SER A 19 17.52 6.07 -1.41
N SER A 20 17.92 5.88 -2.68
CA SER A 20 19.20 6.34 -3.20
C SER A 20 19.20 7.88 -3.27
N PRO A 21 20.23 8.55 -2.71
CA PRO A 21 20.32 10.01 -2.73
C PRO A 21 20.72 10.54 -4.11
N GLY A 22 21.26 9.69 -5.01
CA GLY A 22 21.75 10.08 -6.33
C GLY A 22 20.68 10.07 -7.42
N THR A 23 20.92 10.85 -8.48
CA THR A 23 20.16 10.74 -9.73
C THR A 23 20.67 9.55 -10.54
N PHE A 24 19.83 9.01 -11.44
CA PHE A 24 20.21 7.91 -12.33
C PHE A 24 21.55 8.18 -13.05
N GLN A 25 21.80 9.43 -13.45
CA GLN A 25 22.97 9.84 -14.22
C GLN A 25 24.23 10.05 -13.35
N ALA A 26 24.12 10.05 -12.02
CA ALA A 26 25.22 10.41 -11.12
C ALA A 26 26.46 9.52 -11.27
N ASN A 27 26.27 8.24 -11.62
CA ASN A 27 27.38 7.29 -11.81
C ASN A 27 27.83 7.16 -13.29
N GLY A 28 27.29 7.99 -14.18
CA GLY A 28 27.53 7.94 -15.62
C GLY A 28 26.55 7.06 -16.41
N SER A 29 25.45 6.61 -15.81
CA SER A 29 24.39 5.91 -16.53
C SER A 29 23.64 6.83 -17.49
N HIS A 30 23.10 6.25 -18.57
CA HIS A 30 22.45 6.98 -19.65
C HIS A 30 21.23 6.24 -20.20
N ALA A 31 20.17 7.00 -20.52
CA ALA A 31 18.95 6.49 -21.12
C ALA A 31 18.41 7.45 -22.19
N ASN A 32 17.86 6.91 -23.27
CA ASN A 32 17.11 7.71 -24.26
C ASN A 32 15.69 8.03 -23.80
N SER A 33 15.09 7.16 -22.99
CA SER A 33 13.82 7.37 -22.29
C SER A 33 13.92 6.74 -20.91
N LEU A 34 13.80 7.57 -19.88
CA LEU A 34 13.88 7.13 -18.49
C LEU A 34 12.49 7.17 -17.86
N VAL A 35 12.14 6.10 -17.15
CA VAL A 35 11.05 6.10 -16.16
C VAL A 35 11.65 5.96 -14.79
N GLN A 36 11.20 6.79 -13.86
CA GLN A 36 11.58 6.67 -12.47
C GLN A 36 10.40 6.20 -11.62
N ILE A 37 10.63 5.18 -10.80
CA ILE A 37 9.66 4.71 -9.81
C ILE A 37 10.04 5.35 -8.47
N ALA A 38 9.05 5.91 -7.79
CA ALA A 38 9.21 6.55 -6.49
C ALA A 38 7.97 6.30 -5.62
N THR A 39 8.15 6.20 -4.31
CA THR A 39 7.04 6.19 -3.35
C THR A 39 6.41 7.57 -3.25
N HIS A 40 5.16 7.62 -2.78
CA HIS A 40 4.52 8.88 -2.41
C HIS A 40 5.36 9.66 -1.39
N ILE A 41 5.94 9.00 -0.40
CA ILE A 41 6.80 9.65 0.61
C ILE A 41 7.99 10.34 -0.06
N GLU A 42 8.75 9.64 -0.89
CA GLU A 42 9.93 10.21 -1.56
C GLU A 42 9.56 11.43 -2.42
N LEU A 43 8.42 11.40 -3.11
CA LEU A 43 7.93 12.55 -3.88
C LEU A 43 7.48 13.70 -2.98
N LEU A 44 6.80 13.42 -1.86
CA LEU A 44 6.39 14.44 -0.91
C LEU A 44 7.58 15.09 -0.20
N GLU A 45 8.63 14.33 0.09
CA GLU A 45 9.90 14.84 0.62
C GLU A 45 10.56 15.81 -0.37
N LEU A 46 10.64 15.43 -1.66
CA LEU A 46 11.14 16.30 -2.72
C LEU A 46 10.29 17.57 -2.87
N ALA A 47 8.97 17.44 -2.82
CA ALA A 47 8.04 18.56 -2.90
C ALA A 47 8.25 19.55 -1.73
N ASN A 48 8.34 19.02 -0.51
CA ASN A 48 8.58 19.81 0.69
C ASN A 48 9.96 20.49 0.66
N ALA A 49 10.99 19.80 0.17
CA ALA A 49 12.32 20.40 0.00
C ALA A 49 12.32 21.55 -1.02
N ALA A 50 11.49 21.47 -2.06
CA ALA A 50 11.41 22.49 -3.10
C ALA A 50 10.50 23.69 -2.75
N ARG A 51 9.40 23.47 -2.01
CA ARG A 51 8.34 24.47 -1.79
C ARG A 51 8.02 24.76 -0.32
N GLY A 52 8.59 24.02 0.63
CA GLY A 52 8.32 24.17 2.06
C GLY A 52 6.88 23.80 2.46
N SER A 53 6.43 24.33 3.59
CA SER A 53 5.13 24.01 4.21
C SER A 53 3.89 24.53 3.45
N ALA A 54 4.08 25.31 2.38
CA ALA A 54 3.00 25.86 1.55
C ALA A 54 2.11 24.80 0.89
N LEU A 55 2.57 23.54 0.85
CA LEU A 55 1.90 22.41 0.21
C LEU A 55 0.84 21.73 1.09
N ASN A 56 0.82 21.99 2.40
CA ASN A 56 -0.02 21.23 3.34
C ASN A 56 -1.54 21.44 3.14
N SER A 57 -1.94 22.53 2.47
CA SER A 57 -3.33 22.83 2.12
C SER A 57 -3.78 22.25 0.76
N MET A 58 -2.86 21.69 -0.01
CA MET A 58 -3.15 21.14 -1.35
C MET A 58 -3.64 19.69 -1.30
N LYS A 59 -4.33 19.25 -2.35
CA LYS A 59 -4.73 17.84 -2.49
C LYS A 59 -3.49 16.97 -2.70
N LEU A 60 -3.54 15.70 -2.29
CA LEU A 60 -2.42 14.77 -2.41
C LEU A 60 -1.83 14.73 -3.83
N ILE A 61 -2.67 14.66 -4.86
CA ILE A 61 -2.21 14.61 -6.25
C ILE A 61 -1.42 15.86 -6.68
N GLU A 62 -1.78 17.03 -6.16
CA GLU A 62 -1.09 18.30 -6.43
C GLU A 62 0.27 18.32 -5.72
N ARG A 63 0.32 17.84 -4.48
CA ARG A 63 1.57 17.71 -3.72
C ARG A 63 2.53 16.73 -4.37
N LEU A 64 2.03 15.59 -4.84
CA LEU A 64 2.82 14.61 -5.60
C LEU A 64 3.34 15.21 -6.90
N ARG A 65 2.53 16.01 -7.61
CA ARG A 65 2.94 16.72 -8.82
C ARG A 65 4.14 17.65 -8.55
N GLU A 66 4.12 18.43 -7.48
CA GLU A 66 5.28 19.27 -7.11
C GLU A 66 6.55 18.44 -6.87
N GLY A 67 6.41 17.25 -6.27
CA GLY A 67 7.51 16.30 -6.13
C GLY A 67 8.05 15.78 -7.47
N VAL A 68 7.15 15.50 -8.42
CA VAL A 68 7.52 15.09 -9.79
C VAL A 68 8.21 16.23 -10.54
N ILE A 69 7.76 17.47 -10.39
CA ILE A 69 8.41 18.65 -10.98
C ILE A 69 9.85 18.76 -10.45
N ALA A 70 10.01 18.75 -9.12
CA ALA A 70 11.32 18.81 -8.48
C ALA A 70 12.24 17.64 -8.93
N LEU A 71 11.68 16.44 -9.09
CA LEU A 71 12.43 15.29 -9.60
C LEU A 71 12.85 15.46 -11.07
N THR A 72 11.97 16.01 -11.91
CA THR A 72 12.21 16.24 -13.34
C THR A 72 13.31 17.28 -13.54
N GLU A 73 13.33 18.34 -12.73
CA GLU A 73 14.40 19.36 -12.73
C GLU A 73 15.78 18.76 -12.44
N GLN A 74 15.84 17.72 -11.60
CA GLN A 74 17.09 17.03 -11.23
C GLN A 74 17.47 15.90 -12.19
N THR A 75 16.53 15.44 -13.03
CA THR A 75 16.69 14.20 -13.81
C THR A 75 16.47 14.45 -15.30
N PRO A 76 17.53 14.83 -16.05
CA PRO A 76 17.42 15.05 -17.49
C PRO A 76 16.89 13.81 -18.22
N ARG A 77 15.98 14.00 -19.18
CA ARG A 77 15.34 12.93 -19.99
C ARG A 77 14.42 11.99 -19.22
N LEU A 78 14.01 12.37 -18.01
CA LEU A 78 12.88 11.74 -17.33
C LEU A 78 11.63 11.91 -18.18
N LYS A 79 11.03 10.79 -18.59
CA LYS A 79 9.84 10.78 -19.44
C LYS A 79 8.58 10.54 -18.63
N TYR A 80 8.65 9.63 -17.66
CA TYR A 80 7.54 9.34 -16.75
C TYR A 80 8.04 9.15 -15.32
N THR A 81 7.19 9.51 -14.37
CA THR A 81 7.35 9.11 -12.97
C THR A 81 6.19 8.20 -12.60
N LEU A 82 6.49 6.99 -12.12
CA LEU A 82 5.49 6.07 -11.59
C LEU A 82 5.52 6.13 -10.06
N ALA A 83 4.53 6.82 -9.49
CA ALA A 83 4.38 7.00 -8.06
C ALA A 83 3.62 5.81 -7.45
N LYS A 84 4.18 5.18 -6.40
CA LYS A 84 3.55 4.05 -5.67
C LYS A 84 2.99 4.50 -4.33
N ASP A 85 1.75 4.09 -4.04
CA ASP A 85 1.03 4.44 -2.80
C ASP A 85 1.34 3.52 -1.60
N GLY A 86 2.03 2.40 -1.85
CA GLY A 86 2.37 1.40 -0.84
C GLY A 86 1.30 0.32 -0.58
N LEU A 87 0.12 0.42 -1.22
CA LEU A 87 -0.98 -0.56 -1.19
C LEU A 87 -1.29 -1.16 -2.58
N GLY A 88 -0.48 -0.82 -3.59
CA GLY A 88 -0.57 -1.35 -4.94
C GLY A 88 -1.33 -0.46 -5.93
N GLY A 89 -1.81 0.71 -5.50
CA GLY A 89 -2.23 1.78 -6.39
C GLY A 89 -1.01 2.53 -6.93
N LEU A 90 -1.16 3.06 -8.15
CA LEU A 90 -0.09 3.79 -8.83
C LEU A 90 -0.63 5.10 -9.40
N VAL A 91 0.23 6.10 -9.52
CA VAL A 91 -0.04 7.29 -10.31
C VAL A 91 1.09 7.46 -11.31
N LEU A 92 0.75 7.44 -12.60
CA LEU A 92 1.69 7.70 -13.67
C LEU A 92 1.67 9.19 -14.00
N PHE A 93 2.82 9.85 -13.88
CA PHE A 93 3.00 11.24 -14.26
C PHE A 93 3.78 11.37 -15.57
N GLN A 94 3.34 12.26 -16.44
CA GLN A 94 4.08 12.76 -17.59
C GLN A 94 4.18 14.29 -17.47
N GLY A 95 5.21 14.76 -16.76
CA GLY A 95 5.25 16.17 -16.33
C GLY A 95 4.08 16.47 -15.38
N ASP A 96 3.23 17.42 -15.76
CA ASP A 96 2.09 17.87 -14.94
C ASP A 96 0.83 16.99 -15.10
N GLU A 97 0.77 16.18 -16.16
CA GLU A 97 -0.33 15.27 -16.41
C GLU A 97 -0.19 14.03 -15.52
N ALA A 98 -1.30 13.63 -14.90
CA ALA A 98 -1.34 12.49 -13.99
C ALA A 98 -2.46 11.53 -14.39
N VAL A 99 -2.14 10.25 -14.50
CA VAL A 99 -3.09 9.16 -14.71
C VAL A 99 -3.07 8.29 -13.46
N THR A 100 -4.21 8.23 -12.76
CA THR A 100 -4.37 7.35 -11.60
C THR A 100 -4.69 5.94 -12.08
N ILE A 101 -3.88 4.98 -11.67
CA ILE A 101 -4.10 3.57 -11.89
C ILE A 101 -4.72 2.98 -10.64
N PRO A 102 -5.87 2.28 -10.75
CA PRO A 102 -6.50 1.70 -9.59
C PRO A 102 -5.60 0.65 -8.94
N SER A 103 -5.81 0.49 -7.64
CA SER A 103 -5.28 -0.68 -6.94
C SER A 103 -6.23 -1.87 -7.18
N TYR A 104 -5.71 -3.09 -7.24
CA TYR A 104 -6.52 -4.29 -7.50
C TYR A 104 -6.70 -5.15 -6.25
N ALA A 105 -7.86 -5.78 -6.11
CA ALA A 105 -8.20 -6.69 -5.01
C ALA A 105 -7.14 -7.79 -4.89
N ALA A 106 -6.85 -8.20 -3.66
CA ALA A 106 -5.99 -9.34 -3.33
C ALA A 106 -6.58 -10.05 -2.11
N GLU A 107 -6.64 -11.38 -2.13
CA GLU A 107 -7.15 -12.18 -1.02
C GLU A 107 -6.28 -12.09 0.25
N SER A 108 -4.96 -11.98 0.10
CA SER A 108 -4.00 -11.83 1.21
C SER A 108 -2.94 -10.78 0.89
N TYR A 109 -2.12 -10.42 1.88
CA TYR A 109 -1.10 -9.37 1.73
C TYR A 109 0.30 -9.78 2.20
N PHE A 110 1.16 -10.14 1.24
CA PHE A 110 2.59 -10.31 1.40
C PHE A 110 3.35 -9.11 0.82
N ARG A 111 3.82 -8.22 1.70
CA ARG A 111 4.45 -6.95 1.29
C ARG A 111 5.85 -7.08 0.68
N ILE A 112 6.65 -8.03 1.16
CA ILE A 112 8.08 -8.10 0.84
C ILE A 112 8.26 -8.39 -0.66
N GLY A 113 9.00 -7.54 -1.37
CA GLY A 113 9.24 -7.67 -2.81
C GLY A 113 8.11 -7.15 -3.71
N ALA A 114 6.99 -6.66 -3.16
CA ALA A 114 5.91 -6.09 -3.98
C ALA A 114 6.38 -4.87 -4.80
N GLY A 115 7.28 -4.06 -4.24
CA GLY A 115 7.92 -2.95 -4.97
C GLY A 115 8.77 -3.44 -6.15
N ASP A 116 9.55 -4.50 -5.95
CA ASP A 116 10.38 -5.08 -7.01
C ASP A 116 9.52 -5.72 -8.12
N VAL A 117 8.37 -6.30 -7.75
CA VAL A 117 7.38 -6.81 -8.70
C VAL A 117 6.78 -5.69 -9.54
N ILE A 118 6.41 -4.56 -8.94
CA ILE A 118 5.93 -3.38 -9.69
C ILE A 118 7.01 -2.93 -10.68
N ALA A 119 8.25 -2.76 -10.22
CA ALA A 119 9.35 -2.31 -11.06
C ALA A 119 9.64 -3.28 -12.22
N SER A 120 9.69 -4.58 -11.92
CA SER A 120 9.98 -5.62 -12.90
C SER A 120 8.85 -5.78 -13.92
N ALA A 121 7.59 -5.79 -13.48
CA ALA A 121 6.42 -5.90 -14.36
C ALA A 121 6.31 -4.69 -15.28
N PHE A 122 6.51 -3.48 -14.75
CA PHE A 122 6.52 -2.26 -15.55
C PHE A 122 7.68 -2.26 -16.56
N ALA A 123 8.88 -2.64 -16.13
CA ALA A 123 10.05 -2.73 -17.01
C ALA A 123 9.86 -3.74 -18.15
N HIS A 124 9.24 -4.89 -17.88
CA HIS A 124 8.87 -5.85 -18.91
C HIS A 124 7.84 -5.27 -19.88
N ALA A 125 6.71 -4.75 -19.39
CA ALA A 125 5.63 -4.24 -20.27
C ALA A 125 6.05 -3.01 -21.08
N TRP A 126 6.60 -1.98 -20.43
CA TRP A 126 6.99 -0.75 -21.09
C TRP A 126 8.34 -0.86 -21.80
N GLY A 127 9.32 -1.49 -21.15
CA GLY A 127 10.68 -1.57 -21.64
C GLY A 127 10.85 -2.62 -22.74
N GLU A 128 10.34 -3.84 -22.54
CA GLU A 128 10.52 -4.97 -23.46
C GLU A 128 9.36 -5.08 -24.47
N LEU A 129 8.12 -5.23 -23.99
CA LEU A 129 6.92 -5.41 -24.83
C LEU A 129 6.48 -4.12 -25.54
N LYS A 130 7.10 -2.99 -25.21
CA LYS A 130 6.84 -1.66 -25.76
C LYS A 130 5.41 -1.14 -25.59
N MET A 131 4.68 -1.63 -24.59
CA MET A 131 3.33 -1.16 -24.28
C MET A 131 3.31 0.35 -23.96
N PRO A 132 2.16 1.03 -24.16
CA PRO A 132 1.90 2.35 -23.59
C PRO A 132 2.18 2.39 -22.09
N ALA A 133 2.60 3.55 -21.57
CA ALA A 133 3.08 3.66 -20.20
C ALA A 133 1.96 3.48 -19.16
N ASP A 134 0.77 3.96 -19.48
CA ASP A 134 -0.46 3.76 -18.71
C ASP A 134 -0.90 2.28 -18.68
N GLU A 135 -0.90 1.60 -19.83
CA GLU A 135 -1.18 0.16 -19.89
C GLU A 135 -0.13 -0.68 -19.14
N ALA A 136 1.15 -0.29 -19.22
CA ALA A 136 2.22 -0.94 -18.48
C ALA A 136 2.11 -0.72 -16.96
N ALA A 137 1.65 0.47 -16.54
CA ALA A 137 1.37 0.76 -15.14
C ALA A 137 0.17 -0.04 -14.63
N ASP A 138 -0.89 -0.16 -15.42
CA ASP A 138 -2.04 -1.03 -15.09
C ASP A 138 -1.63 -2.49 -14.91
N TYR A 139 -0.82 -3.01 -15.85
CA TYR A 139 -0.25 -4.36 -15.74
C TYR A 139 0.59 -4.54 -14.47
N ALA A 140 1.45 -3.57 -14.14
CA ALA A 140 2.25 -3.61 -12.93
C ALA A 140 1.41 -3.62 -11.64
N ALA A 141 0.33 -2.84 -11.58
CA ALA A 141 -0.61 -2.85 -10.46
C ALA A 141 -1.30 -4.21 -10.30
N ARG A 142 -1.74 -4.83 -11.40
CA ARG A 142 -2.35 -6.17 -11.39
C ARG A 142 -1.36 -7.26 -10.97
N CYS A 143 -0.11 -7.19 -11.45
CA CYS A 143 0.96 -8.10 -11.04
C CYS A 143 1.27 -7.99 -9.55
N SER A 144 1.31 -6.77 -9.01
CA SER A 144 1.46 -6.53 -7.57
C SER A 144 0.34 -7.22 -6.79
N ALA A 145 -0.92 -7.02 -7.18
CA ALA A 145 -2.07 -7.67 -6.53
C ALA A 145 -1.99 -9.21 -6.60
N TYR A 146 -1.59 -9.79 -7.74
CA TYR A 146 -1.39 -11.24 -7.87
C TYR A 146 -0.28 -11.77 -6.96
N PHE A 147 0.83 -11.03 -6.85
CA PHE A 147 1.98 -11.43 -6.05
C PHE A 147 1.70 -11.36 -4.55
N VAL A 148 1.04 -10.30 -4.07
CA VAL A 148 0.79 -10.13 -2.63
C VAL A 148 -0.17 -11.18 -2.06
N GLU A 149 -1.02 -11.82 -2.89
CA GLU A 149 -1.89 -12.93 -2.47
C GLU A 149 -1.17 -14.21 -2.06
N GLY A 150 0.05 -14.36 -2.53
CA GLY A 150 0.85 -15.55 -2.37
C GLY A 150 2.07 -15.30 -3.22
N PRO A 151 3.26 -15.08 -2.63
CA PRO A 151 4.46 -14.64 -3.35
C PRO A 151 4.86 -15.69 -4.39
N ARG A 152 4.28 -15.56 -5.57
CA ARG A 152 4.29 -16.55 -6.64
C ARG A 152 4.96 -15.91 -7.85
N LEU A 153 6.05 -16.53 -8.26
CA LEU A 153 6.74 -16.26 -9.52
C LEU A 153 6.71 -17.55 -10.35
N PRO A 154 6.66 -17.47 -11.69
CA PRO A 154 6.69 -16.25 -12.52
C PRO A 154 5.38 -15.44 -12.48
N LEU A 155 5.46 -14.18 -12.89
CA LEU A 155 4.30 -13.31 -13.02
C LEU A 155 3.44 -13.74 -14.25
N PRO A 156 2.09 -13.69 -14.17
CA PRO A 156 1.23 -14.04 -15.30
C PRO A 156 1.32 -13.02 -16.44
N SER A 157 0.87 -13.41 -17.63
CA SER A 157 0.83 -12.47 -18.76
C SER A 157 -0.25 -11.41 -18.57
N PRO A 158 -0.19 -10.26 -19.30
CA PRO A 158 -1.23 -9.23 -19.22
C PRO A 158 -2.66 -9.77 -19.46
N ARG A 159 -2.81 -10.77 -20.35
CA ARG A 159 -4.11 -11.36 -20.70
C ARG A 159 -4.71 -12.16 -19.54
N ASP A 160 -3.88 -12.80 -18.72
CA ASP A 160 -4.32 -13.64 -17.61
C ASP A 160 -4.79 -12.83 -16.40
N LEU A 161 -4.51 -11.52 -16.38
CA LEU A 161 -4.80 -10.62 -15.27
C LEU A 161 -5.99 -9.69 -15.50
N CYS A 162 -6.63 -9.70 -16.68
CA CYS A 162 -7.70 -8.77 -17.04
C CYS A 162 -8.92 -8.81 -16.10
N GLY A 163 -9.21 -9.96 -15.48
CA GLY A 163 -10.39 -10.16 -14.64
C GLY A 163 -10.28 -9.69 -13.19
N ARG A 164 -9.13 -9.13 -12.75
CA ARG A 164 -8.98 -8.69 -11.35
C ARG A 164 -9.89 -7.51 -11.02
N LEU A 165 -10.55 -7.58 -9.87
CA LEU A 165 -11.43 -6.53 -9.37
C LEU A 165 -10.64 -5.32 -8.91
N VAL A 166 -11.16 -4.12 -9.21
CA VAL A 166 -10.60 -2.86 -8.71
C VAL A 166 -11.02 -2.66 -7.26
N THR A 167 -10.09 -2.17 -6.45
CA THR A 167 -10.32 -1.75 -5.07
C THR A 167 -9.98 -0.28 -4.90
N THR A 168 -10.79 0.39 -4.11
CA THR A 168 -10.57 1.78 -3.73
C THR A 168 -9.88 1.85 -2.37
N GLU A 169 -8.96 2.80 -2.26
CA GLU A 169 -8.31 3.09 -1.01
C GLU A 169 -9.29 3.79 -0.05
N ARG A 170 -9.30 3.38 1.21
CA ARG A 170 -10.07 4.07 2.25
C ARG A 170 -9.45 5.45 2.52
N LYS A 171 -10.28 6.49 2.43
CA LYS A 171 -9.91 7.89 2.68
C LYS A 171 -10.05 8.33 4.14
N GLU A 172 -10.86 7.62 4.91
CA GLU A 172 -11.10 7.91 6.32
C GLU A 172 -10.03 7.28 7.22
N ASN A 173 -9.82 7.87 8.39
CA ASN A 173 -8.94 7.30 9.41
C ASN A 173 -9.43 5.93 9.82
N LEU A 174 -8.51 4.98 9.95
CA LEU A 174 -8.85 3.62 10.30
C LEU A 174 -9.30 3.55 11.77
N ARG A 175 -10.50 3.04 12.06
CA ARG A 175 -10.98 2.85 13.43
C ARG A 175 -10.68 1.42 13.87
N ILE A 176 -9.85 1.30 14.91
CA ILE A 176 -9.37 0.01 15.41
C ILE A 176 -9.90 -0.20 16.82
N LEU A 177 -10.60 -1.31 17.02
CA LEU A 177 -11.07 -1.77 18.32
C LEU A 177 -10.28 -3.00 18.74
N GLY A 178 -9.60 -2.94 19.88
CA GLY A 178 -8.81 -4.05 20.39
C GLY A 178 -9.34 -4.62 21.69
N ILE A 179 -9.25 -5.93 21.88
CA ILE A 179 -9.54 -6.61 23.14
C ILE A 179 -8.41 -7.59 23.49
N GLY A 180 -7.97 -7.61 24.75
CA GLY A 180 -6.97 -8.56 25.26
C GLY A 180 -5.59 -7.98 25.57
N ASP A 181 -4.66 -8.87 25.89
CA ASP A 181 -3.35 -8.61 26.53
C ASP A 181 -2.31 -7.85 25.66
N PHE A 182 -1.11 -7.66 26.22
CA PHE A 182 0.10 -6.99 25.70
C PHE A 182 0.43 -7.19 24.20
N GLU A 183 0.09 -8.33 23.60
CA GLU A 183 0.26 -8.58 22.15
C GLU A 183 -0.47 -7.53 21.30
N LEU A 184 -1.63 -7.07 21.78
CA LEU A 184 -2.39 -6.00 21.15
C LEU A 184 -1.58 -4.69 21.09
N GLN A 185 -0.90 -4.32 22.17
CA GLN A 185 -0.07 -3.11 22.19
C GLN A 185 1.10 -3.15 21.21
N ALA A 186 1.72 -4.33 21.03
CA ALA A 186 2.78 -4.51 20.04
C ALA A 186 2.23 -4.40 18.60
N LEU A 187 1.06 -4.99 18.33
CA LEU A 187 0.39 -4.89 17.04
C LEU A 187 -0.04 -3.45 16.74
N LEU A 188 -0.46 -2.68 17.74
CA LEU A 188 -0.82 -1.27 17.57
C LEU A 188 0.38 -0.42 17.15
N ARG A 189 1.52 -0.58 17.82
CA ARG A 189 2.75 0.11 17.40
C ARG A 189 3.17 -0.28 15.98
N ALA A 190 3.04 -1.56 15.62
CA ALA A 190 3.28 -2.00 14.25
C ALA A 190 2.27 -1.39 13.26
N THR A 191 1.02 -1.23 13.68
CA THR A 191 -0.04 -0.53 12.91
C THR A 191 0.38 0.91 12.65
N GLU A 192 0.76 1.64 13.70
CA GLU A 192 1.12 3.06 13.65
C GLU A 192 2.27 3.31 12.68
N ASN A 193 3.35 2.52 12.80
CA ASN A 193 4.50 2.62 11.88
C ASN A 193 4.11 2.39 10.41
N TRP A 194 3.21 1.42 10.16
CA TRP A 194 2.78 1.13 8.80
C TRP A 194 1.83 2.22 8.27
N LEU A 195 0.90 2.70 9.09
CA LEU A 195 0.02 3.80 8.72
C LEU A 195 0.80 5.09 8.46
N GLU A 196 1.78 5.42 9.29
CA GLU A 196 2.68 6.55 9.09
C GLU A 196 3.42 6.44 7.75
N HIS A 197 3.92 5.25 7.42
CA HIS A 197 4.54 4.98 6.11
C HIS A 197 3.57 5.11 4.91
N LEU A 198 2.27 5.03 5.15
CA LEU A 198 1.24 5.27 4.13
C LEU A 198 0.68 6.70 4.19
N GLY A 199 1.18 7.54 5.09
CA GLY A 199 0.63 8.88 5.34
C GLY A 199 -0.79 8.86 5.94
N LYS A 200 -1.16 7.79 6.63
CA LYS A 200 -2.46 7.57 7.27
C LYS A 200 -2.35 7.61 8.79
N SER A 201 -3.50 7.71 9.45
CA SER A 201 -3.62 7.56 10.90
C SER A 201 -4.79 6.64 11.27
N ALA A 202 -4.76 6.14 12.50
CA ALA A 202 -5.83 5.35 13.08
C ALA A 202 -6.32 5.95 14.39
N LEU A 203 -7.60 5.74 14.66
CA LEU A 203 -8.20 5.94 15.96
C LEU A 203 -8.27 4.58 16.65
N TYR A 204 -7.51 4.44 17.73
CA TYR A 204 -7.48 3.21 18.50
C TYR A 204 -8.33 3.33 19.77
N ARG A 205 -9.13 2.28 20.06
CA ARG A 205 -9.81 2.09 21.33
C ARG A 205 -9.58 0.68 21.86
N THR A 206 -9.28 0.58 23.15
CA THR A 206 -9.31 -0.69 23.87
C THR A 206 -10.73 -0.92 24.37
N PHE A 207 -11.27 -2.12 24.16
CA PHE A 207 -12.52 -2.57 24.75
C PHE A 207 -12.25 -3.20 26.12
N ASP A 208 -12.89 -2.65 27.15
CA ASP A 208 -12.99 -3.27 28.46
C ASP A 208 -14.38 -3.95 28.58
N PRO A 209 -14.46 -5.28 28.75
CA PRO A 209 -15.71 -6.01 28.90
C PRO A 209 -16.59 -5.53 30.07
N ASP A 210 -15.97 -4.89 31.08
CA ASP A 210 -16.65 -4.37 32.25
C ASP A 210 -17.10 -2.90 32.06
N ASP A 211 -16.85 -2.30 30.88
CA ASP A 211 -17.28 -0.94 30.55
C ASP A 211 -18.80 -0.87 30.36
N PRO A 212 -19.53 -0.04 31.13
CA PRO A 212 -20.98 0.10 31.03
C PRO A 212 -21.45 0.74 29.72
N GLN A 213 -20.57 1.38 28.95
CA GLN A 213 -20.89 1.97 27.65
C GLN A 213 -19.95 1.41 26.57
N PRO A 214 -20.33 0.32 25.87
CA PRO A 214 -19.54 -0.16 24.74
C PRO A 214 -19.42 0.96 23.69
N PRO A 215 -18.28 1.06 22.98
CA PRO A 215 -18.11 2.08 21.97
C PRO A 215 -19.20 1.95 20.88
N GLU A 216 -20.04 2.98 20.74
CA GLU A 216 -21.11 3.05 19.73
C GLU A 216 -20.58 3.30 18.30
N ASP A 217 -19.26 3.44 18.13
CA ASP A 217 -18.61 3.72 16.86
C ASP A 217 -18.33 2.43 16.07
N VAL A 218 -18.69 2.45 14.77
CA VAL A 218 -18.38 1.39 13.79
C VAL A 218 -16.86 1.18 13.75
N SER A 219 -16.41 -0.03 14.09
CA SER A 219 -14.99 -0.40 14.04
C SER A 219 -14.65 -0.91 12.64
N ASP A 220 -13.57 -0.44 12.03
CA ASP A 220 -13.16 -0.94 10.71
C ASP A 220 -12.34 -2.23 10.83
N LEU A 221 -11.53 -2.30 11.88
CA LEU A 221 -10.71 -3.46 12.22
C LEU A 221 -10.90 -3.81 13.70
N VAL A 222 -11.26 -5.06 13.97
CA VAL A 222 -11.29 -5.62 15.33
C VAL A 222 -10.07 -6.51 15.53
N LEU A 223 -9.32 -6.25 16.60
CA LEU A 223 -8.15 -7.04 17.00
C LEU A 223 -8.50 -7.87 18.24
N VAL A 224 -8.50 -9.19 18.08
CA VAL A 224 -8.83 -10.14 19.15
C VAL A 224 -7.56 -10.79 19.66
N GLY A 225 -7.25 -10.58 20.94
CA GLY A 225 -6.11 -11.19 21.62
C GLY A 225 -6.17 -12.73 21.65
N SER A 226 -5.02 -13.36 21.83
CA SER A 226 -4.89 -14.83 21.87
C SER A 226 -5.56 -15.47 23.10
N ARG A 227 -5.74 -14.72 24.19
CA ARG A 227 -6.26 -15.18 25.49
C ARG A 227 -7.59 -14.52 25.86
N ILE A 228 -8.59 -14.68 25.00
CA ILE A 228 -9.94 -14.12 25.19
C ILE A 228 -10.91 -15.23 25.61
N THR A 229 -11.72 -14.97 26.64
CA THR A 229 -12.81 -15.88 27.03
C THR A 229 -14.01 -15.74 26.10
N ARG A 230 -14.87 -16.77 26.02
CA ARG A 230 -16.09 -16.71 25.20
C ARG A 230 -17.00 -15.52 25.58
N GLY A 231 -17.16 -15.23 26.87
CA GLY A 231 -17.99 -14.11 27.33
C GLY A 231 -17.46 -12.75 26.85
N GLN A 232 -16.13 -12.57 26.88
CA GLN A 232 -15.47 -11.36 26.34
C GLN A 232 -15.64 -11.25 24.83
N LEU A 233 -15.57 -12.38 24.12
CA LEU A 233 -15.76 -12.44 22.68
C LEU A 233 -17.22 -12.08 22.28
N ASP A 234 -18.20 -12.60 23.01
CA ASP A 234 -19.62 -12.26 22.83
C ASP A 234 -19.87 -10.78 23.13
N ALA A 235 -19.17 -10.22 24.13
CA ALA A 235 -19.28 -8.80 24.49
C ALA A 235 -18.73 -7.89 23.37
N ILE A 236 -17.54 -8.19 22.82
CA ILE A 236 -17.00 -7.41 21.70
C ILE A 236 -17.82 -7.59 20.42
N ALA A 237 -18.40 -8.77 20.15
CA ALA A 237 -19.28 -8.96 19.00
C ALA A 237 -20.54 -8.09 19.07
N LYS A 238 -21.05 -7.83 20.28
CA LYS A 238 -22.16 -6.89 20.50
C LYS A 238 -21.73 -5.43 20.40
N ALA A 239 -20.52 -5.10 20.84
CA ALA A 239 -19.98 -3.74 20.83
C ALA A 239 -19.49 -3.29 19.45
N ALA A 240 -18.82 -4.18 18.72
CA ALA A 240 -18.31 -3.93 17.37
C ALA A 240 -19.49 -3.97 16.40
N VAL A 241 -20.11 -2.82 16.16
CA VAL A 241 -21.21 -2.69 15.21
C VAL A 241 -20.67 -2.91 13.79
N ARG A 242 -20.75 -4.16 13.30
CA ARG A 242 -20.40 -4.61 11.93
C ARG A 242 -18.98 -4.25 11.48
N PRO A 243 -17.95 -4.90 12.04
CA PRO A 243 -16.60 -4.66 11.58
C PRO A 243 -16.39 -5.12 10.14
N ALA A 244 -15.60 -4.37 9.38
CA ALA A 244 -15.21 -4.80 8.03
C ALA A 244 -14.22 -5.97 8.10
N VAL A 245 -13.29 -5.92 9.06
CA VAL A 245 -12.25 -6.94 9.25
C VAL A 245 -12.12 -7.32 10.72
N VAL A 246 -11.93 -8.61 10.98
CA VAL A 246 -11.59 -9.15 12.30
C VAL A 246 -10.28 -9.93 12.17
N PHE A 247 -9.27 -9.52 12.94
CA PHE A 247 -8.04 -10.27 13.11
C PHE A 247 -8.11 -11.11 14.40
N TRP A 248 -8.07 -12.43 14.25
CA TRP A 248 -8.10 -13.34 15.39
C TRP A 248 -7.18 -14.56 15.16
N PRO A 249 -5.89 -14.46 15.52
CA PRO A 249 -4.87 -15.45 15.15
C PRO A 249 -5.00 -16.78 15.90
N GLY A 250 -5.66 -16.79 17.07
CA GLY A 250 -5.88 -17.99 17.89
C GLY A 250 -7.30 -18.55 17.83
N GLY A 251 -8.16 -17.99 16.99
CA GLY A 251 -9.59 -18.26 16.98
C GLY A 251 -10.02 -19.46 16.15
N SER A 252 -11.17 -20.04 16.53
CA SER A 252 -11.89 -20.93 15.62
C SER A 252 -12.53 -20.10 14.51
N MET A 253 -12.13 -20.33 13.25
CA MET A 253 -12.75 -19.69 12.07
C MET A 253 -14.27 -19.87 12.01
N HIS A 254 -14.78 -20.98 12.54
CA HIS A 254 -16.22 -21.23 12.61
C HIS A 254 -16.90 -20.26 13.59
N LEU A 255 -16.34 -20.12 14.79
CA LEU A 255 -16.86 -19.22 15.82
C LEU A 255 -16.72 -17.74 15.41
N ALA A 256 -15.60 -17.38 14.76
CA ALA A 256 -15.39 -16.04 14.24
C ALA A 256 -16.49 -15.64 13.23
N ARG A 257 -16.85 -16.55 12.32
CA ARG A 257 -17.92 -16.33 11.34
C ARG A 257 -19.32 -16.33 11.95
N GLU A 258 -19.53 -17.08 13.04
CA GLU A 258 -20.80 -17.04 13.78
C GLU A 258 -21.02 -15.66 14.43
N LEU A 259 -19.96 -15.09 15.02
CA LEU A 259 -20.04 -13.81 15.74
C LEU A 259 -19.93 -12.59 14.82
N PHE A 260 -19.20 -12.72 13.71
CA PHE A 260 -18.95 -11.64 12.75
C PHE A 260 -19.27 -12.11 11.32
N PRO A 261 -20.54 -12.38 10.98
CA PRO A 261 -20.91 -13.01 9.72
C PRO A 261 -20.61 -12.15 8.48
N ASP A 262 -20.65 -10.82 8.64
CA ASP A 262 -20.42 -9.87 7.56
C ASP A 262 -18.96 -9.40 7.47
N ALA A 263 -18.10 -9.84 8.40
CA ALA A 263 -16.71 -9.40 8.47
C ALA A 263 -15.78 -10.36 7.73
N MET A 264 -14.73 -9.79 7.14
CA MET A 264 -13.61 -10.58 6.68
C MET A 264 -12.78 -11.06 7.88
N ILE A 265 -12.64 -12.37 8.04
CA ILE A 265 -11.83 -12.96 9.11
C ILE A 265 -10.40 -13.20 8.59
N ALA A 266 -9.43 -12.53 9.19
CA ALA A 266 -8.01 -12.67 8.87
C ALA A 266 -7.25 -13.45 9.95
N ASN A 267 -6.39 -14.37 9.52
CA ASN A 267 -5.51 -15.14 10.39
C ASN A 267 -4.08 -14.57 10.47
N ASP A 268 -3.75 -13.64 9.57
CA ASP A 268 -2.50 -12.89 9.60
C ASP A 268 -2.79 -11.39 9.66
N TYR A 269 -1.96 -10.69 10.43
CA TYR A 269 -2.19 -9.29 10.74
C TYR A 269 -1.99 -8.36 9.53
N ALA A 270 -1.05 -8.72 8.63
CA ALA A 270 -0.75 -7.94 7.45
C ALA A 270 -1.95 -7.88 6.49
N THR A 271 -2.57 -9.03 6.22
CA THR A 271 -3.80 -9.15 5.44
C THR A 271 -4.95 -8.42 6.12
N ALA A 272 -5.10 -8.56 7.45
CA ALA A 272 -6.15 -7.87 8.18
C ALA A 272 -6.09 -6.34 7.97
N LEU A 273 -4.91 -5.76 8.18
CA LEU A 273 -4.72 -4.32 8.05
C LEU A 273 -4.86 -3.88 6.58
N PHE A 274 -4.33 -4.65 5.62
CA PHE A 274 -4.48 -4.37 4.19
C PHE A 274 -5.94 -4.24 3.77
N HIS A 275 -6.80 -5.19 4.17
CA HIS A 275 -8.22 -5.15 3.85
C HIS A 275 -8.95 -4.05 4.61
N ALA A 276 -8.57 -3.77 5.86
CA ALA A 276 -9.19 -2.69 6.63
C ALA A 276 -8.89 -1.29 6.06
N MET A 277 -7.71 -1.13 5.45
CA MET A 277 -7.28 0.10 4.76
C MET A 277 -7.88 0.29 3.37
N ARG A 278 -8.62 -0.71 2.86
CA ARG A 278 -9.35 -0.64 1.60
C ARG A 278 -10.84 -0.51 1.87
N SER A 279 -11.53 0.25 1.04
CA SER A 279 -12.99 0.24 1.04
C SER A 279 -13.47 -0.94 0.20
N ALA A 280 -14.40 -1.72 0.74
CA ALA A 280 -15.17 -2.71 0.00
C ALA A 280 -16.10 -2.02 -1.02
#